data_AF-A0A819GGM5-F1
#
_entry.id   AF-A0A819GGM5-F1
#
_cell.length_a   1.000
_cell.length_b   1.000
_cell.length_c   1.000
_cell.angle_alpha   90.00
_cell.angle_beta   90.00
_cell.angle_gamma   90.00
#
_symmetry.space_group_name_H-M   'P 1'
#
loop_
_entity.id
_entity.type
_entity.pdbx_description
1 polymer ?
#
loop_
_entity_poly.entity_id
_entity_poly.type
_entity_poly.pdbx_seq_one_letter_code
_entity_poly.pdbx_strand_id
1 'polypeptide(L)'
;MGQNVDVLIHESTFETGFEVYASQMRHCTMAQAIDVGRRMNAKYTILWHFSQRYAKIPFLSDTKTEDESQKDEKQEQKFNNVCISFDFMRIHLSDLPRACELVPIFESMFYDEWLIMKKKQTRREQEPDYFTKNARMIESKRKFVSQI
;
A
#
# COMPACT_ATOMS: atom_id res chain seq x y z
N MET A 1 -8.24 18.85 7.14
CA MET A 1 -8.55 19.17 5.73
C MET A 1 -8.78 17.85 5.00
N GLY A 2 -9.73 17.77 4.06
CA GLY A 2 -9.98 16.55 3.25
C GLY A 2 -10.95 15.51 3.82
N GLN A 3 -11.81 15.86 4.77
CA GLN A 3 -12.87 14.94 5.23
C GLN A 3 -14.04 14.89 4.23
N ASN A 4 -14.73 13.75 4.17
CA ASN A 4 -15.94 13.50 3.38
C ASN A 4 -15.75 13.74 1.88
N VAL A 5 -14.65 13.25 1.32
CA VAL A 5 -14.34 13.37 -0.11
C VAL A 5 -14.94 12.22 -0.91
N ASP A 6 -15.33 12.48 -2.16
CA ASP A 6 -15.77 11.41 -3.07
C ASP A 6 -14.61 10.50 -3.50
N VAL A 7 -13.43 11.07 -3.74
CA VAL A 7 -12.25 10.33 -4.19
C VAL A 7 -11.02 10.83 -3.45
N LEU A 8 -10.30 9.90 -2.84
CA LEU A 8 -8.95 10.09 -2.34
C LEU A 8 -7.97 9.37 -3.27
N ILE A 9 -6.92 10.06 -3.72
CA ILE A 9 -5.76 9.43 -4.35
C ILE A 9 -4.63 9.51 -3.33
N HIS A 10 -4.10 8.37 -2.90
CA HIS A 10 -3.10 8.30 -1.85
C HIS A 10 -1.88 7.48 -2.29
N GLU A 11 -0.69 7.99 -1.97
CA GLU A 11 0.56 7.27 -2.20
C GLU A 11 0.71 6.08 -1.24
N SER A 12 1.16 4.95 -1.75
CA SER A 12 1.34 3.70 -1.00
C SER A 12 2.56 2.92 -1.48
N THR A 13 3.74 3.50 -1.29
CA THR A 13 5.03 3.00 -1.80
C THR A 13 5.43 1.69 -1.16
N PHE A 14 5.12 1.51 0.12
CA PHE A 14 5.57 0.37 0.92
C PHE A 14 4.45 -0.63 1.20
N GLU A 15 4.81 -1.90 1.30
CA GLU A 15 3.91 -2.95 1.77
C GLU A 15 3.61 -2.79 3.29
N THR A 16 2.56 -3.44 3.76
CA THR A 16 2.25 -3.53 5.20
C THR A 16 3.39 -4.24 5.95
N GLY A 17 3.74 -3.75 7.14
CA GLY A 17 4.87 -4.26 7.93
C GLY A 17 6.17 -3.44 7.77
N PHE A 18 6.20 -2.44 6.87
CA PHE A 18 7.34 -1.53 6.68
C PHE A 18 7.11 -0.14 7.27
N GLU A 19 6.24 0.03 8.25
CA GLU A 19 5.79 1.33 8.76
C GLU A 19 6.95 2.20 9.26
N VAL A 20 7.90 1.59 9.97
CA VAL A 20 9.10 2.28 10.46
C VAL A 20 9.93 2.84 9.31
N TYR A 21 10.13 2.04 8.26
CA TYR A 21 10.93 2.44 7.11
C TYR A 21 10.19 3.46 6.22
N ALA A 22 8.88 3.27 6.03
CA ALA A 22 8.01 4.22 5.35
C ALA A 22 8.09 5.60 6.02
N SER A 23 8.03 5.65 7.34
CA SER A 23 8.19 6.88 8.13
C SER A 23 9.57 7.53 7.92
N GLN A 24 10.66 6.75 7.99
CA GLN A 24 12.01 7.26 7.73
C GLN A 24 12.16 7.83 6.31
N MET A 25 11.49 7.21 5.34
CA MET A 25 11.48 7.60 3.94
C MET A 25 10.42 8.63 3.58
N ARG A 26 9.60 9.07 4.55
CA ARG A 26 8.51 10.03 4.37
C ARG A 26 7.49 9.59 3.31
N HIS A 27 7.17 8.30 3.32
CA HIS A 27 6.16 7.65 2.49
C HIS A 27 5.18 6.90 3.37
N CYS A 28 4.14 6.34 2.74
CA CYS A 28 3.15 5.52 3.43
C CYS A 28 3.23 4.04 3.04
N THR A 29 2.84 3.18 3.98
CA THR A 29 2.44 1.82 3.65
C THR A 29 1.04 1.80 3.05
N MET A 30 0.68 0.72 2.35
CA MET A 30 -0.70 0.50 1.89
C MET A 30 -1.72 0.58 3.03
N ALA A 31 -1.45 -0.11 4.15
CA ALA A 31 -2.33 -0.10 5.31
C ALA A 31 -2.55 1.32 5.86
N GLN A 32 -1.48 2.12 5.92
CA GLN A 32 -1.56 3.53 6.33
C GLN A 32 -2.39 4.37 5.36
N ALA A 33 -2.21 4.20 4.05
CA ALA A 33 -2.96 4.92 3.03
C ALA A 33 -4.48 4.60 3.08
N ILE A 34 -4.82 3.33 3.30
CA ILE A 34 -6.21 2.87 3.45
C ILE A 34 -6.81 3.43 4.75
N ASP A 35 -6.08 3.38 5.85
CA ASP A 35 -6.52 3.95 7.12
C ASP A 35 -6.77 5.47 7.02
N VAL A 36 -5.90 6.20 6.31
CA VAL A 36 -6.13 7.61 5.99
C VAL A 36 -7.45 7.80 5.22
N GLY A 37 -7.71 6.99 4.19
CA GLY A 37 -8.97 7.03 3.43
C GLY A 37 -10.20 6.76 4.30
N ARG A 38 -10.10 5.76 5.20
CA ARG A 38 -11.14 5.45 6.17
C ARG A 38 -11.39 6.63 7.12
N ARG A 39 -10.35 7.19 7.74
CA ARG A 39 -10.46 8.33 8.67
C ARG A 39 -10.94 9.61 7.99
N MET A 40 -10.64 9.78 6.69
CA MET A 40 -11.16 10.87 5.88
C MET A 40 -12.62 10.66 5.47
N ASN A 41 -13.22 9.50 5.73
CA ASN A 41 -14.54 9.12 5.21
C ASN A 41 -14.60 9.31 3.68
N ALA A 42 -13.55 8.86 2.99
CA ALA A 42 -13.47 8.91 1.53
C ALA A 42 -14.42 7.85 0.93
N LYS A 43 -15.27 8.26 -0.03
CA LYS A 43 -16.17 7.34 -0.70
C LYS A 43 -15.38 6.29 -1.51
N TYR A 44 -14.31 6.68 -2.20
CA TYR A 44 -13.34 5.79 -2.83
C TYR A 44 -11.90 6.19 -2.52
N THR A 45 -11.02 5.21 -2.35
CA THR A 45 -9.57 5.41 -2.17
C THR A 45 -8.81 4.73 -3.29
N ILE A 46 -8.06 5.49 -4.06
CA ILE A 46 -7.17 4.99 -5.13
C ILE A 46 -5.74 5.00 -4.60
N LEU A 47 -5.14 3.82 -4.52
CA LEU A 47 -3.75 3.63 -4.15
C LEU A 47 -2.85 3.84 -5.36
N TRP A 48 -1.81 4.67 -5.22
CA TRP A 48 -0.89 5.08 -6.29
C TRP A 48 0.57 5.05 -5.82
N HIS A 49 1.51 5.14 -6.79
CA HIS A 49 2.96 5.29 -6.55
C HIS A 49 3.57 4.11 -5.77
N PHE A 50 3.36 2.89 -6.27
CA PHE A 50 3.97 1.68 -5.73
C PHE A 50 5.47 1.62 -6.06
N SER A 51 6.30 1.20 -5.10
CA SER A 51 7.70 0.91 -5.42
C SER A 51 7.79 -0.39 -6.24
N GLN A 52 8.40 -0.31 -7.42
CA GLN A 52 8.66 -1.44 -8.32
C GLN A 52 9.48 -2.59 -7.70
N ARG A 53 10.08 -2.35 -6.53
CA ARG A 53 10.85 -3.37 -5.79
C ARG A 53 9.98 -4.39 -5.07
N TYR A 54 8.68 -4.09 -4.89
CA TYR A 54 7.69 -4.92 -4.19
C TYR A 54 6.81 -5.70 -5.18
N ALA A 55 5.85 -6.48 -4.68
CA ALA A 55 4.97 -7.30 -5.53
C ALA A 55 4.38 -6.48 -6.69
N LYS A 56 4.32 -7.08 -7.90
CA LYS A 56 3.76 -6.41 -9.09
C LYS A 56 2.32 -5.95 -8.88
N ILE A 57 1.60 -6.65 -8.00
CA ILE A 57 0.25 -6.29 -7.57
C ILE A 57 0.25 -6.23 -6.04
N PRO A 58 -0.24 -5.13 -5.46
CA PRO A 58 -0.42 -5.03 -4.02
C PRO A 58 -1.55 -5.95 -3.54
N PHE A 59 -1.25 -6.85 -2.59
CA PHE A 59 -2.25 -7.71 -1.95
C PHE A 59 -2.81 -7.02 -0.72
N LEU A 60 -4.07 -6.62 -0.81
CA LEU A 60 -4.82 -5.93 0.24
C LEU A 60 -5.28 -6.90 1.32
N SER A 61 -5.50 -8.16 0.97
CA SER A 61 -5.84 -9.26 1.90
C SER A 61 -4.85 -9.47 3.05
N ASP A 62 -3.60 -9.02 2.89
CA ASP A 62 -2.53 -9.07 3.88
C ASP A 62 -2.49 -7.87 4.85
N THR A 63 -3.34 -6.86 4.64
CA THR A 63 -3.38 -5.64 5.48
C THR A 63 -4.16 -5.82 6.79
N LYS A 64 -4.38 -7.06 7.24
CA LYS A 64 -5.08 -7.35 8.50
C LYS A 64 -4.30 -6.75 9.67
N THR A 65 -4.86 -5.73 10.29
CA THR A 65 -4.32 -5.11 11.50
C THR A 65 -4.52 -6.06 12.69
N GLU A 66 -3.49 -6.19 13.53
CA GLU A 66 -3.44 -7.09 14.70
C GLU A 66 -4.50 -6.80 15.80
N ASP A 67 -5.29 -5.73 15.65
CA ASP A 67 -6.38 -5.35 16.56
C ASP A 67 -7.66 -6.20 16.37
N GLU A 68 -7.54 -7.48 16.01
CA GLU A 68 -8.67 -8.44 15.85
C GLU A 68 -9.14 -9.06 17.18
N SER A 69 -8.76 -8.48 18.33
CA SER A 69 -9.19 -8.97 19.65
C SER A 69 -10.64 -8.62 20.03
N GLN A 70 -11.34 -7.82 19.22
CA GLN A 70 -12.75 -7.46 19.45
C GLN A 70 -13.60 -7.83 18.24
N LYS A 71 -14.06 -9.07 18.27
CA LYS A 71 -15.02 -9.65 17.33
C LYS A 71 -16.39 -9.03 17.55
N ASP A 72 -16.73 -8.07 16.70
CA ASP A 72 -18.11 -7.89 16.23
C ASP A 72 -18.13 -8.18 14.73
N GLU A 73 -19.12 -8.94 14.29
CA GLU A 73 -19.34 -9.53 12.96
C GLU A 73 -19.47 -8.52 11.79
N LYS A 74 -19.06 -7.26 11.98
CA LYS A 74 -19.21 -6.16 11.01
C LYS A 74 -17.91 -5.63 10.40
N GLN A 75 -16.75 -6.18 10.75
CA GLN A 75 -15.45 -5.70 10.22
C GLN A 75 -14.72 -6.71 9.35
N GLU A 76 -15.47 -7.51 8.57
CA GLU A 76 -15.02 -7.80 7.21
C GLU A 76 -15.19 -6.49 6.41
N GLN A 77 -14.39 -5.45 6.74
CA GLN A 77 -14.27 -4.25 5.90
C GLN A 77 -13.49 -4.66 4.67
N LYS A 78 -14.18 -5.45 3.85
CA LYS A 78 -13.84 -5.78 2.49
C LYS A 78 -13.49 -4.45 1.83
N PHE A 79 -12.31 -4.39 1.21
CA PHE A 79 -11.73 -3.22 0.54
C PHE A 79 -12.55 -2.78 -0.70
N ASN A 80 -13.87 -2.81 -0.61
CA ASN A 80 -14.87 -2.64 -1.66
C ASN A 80 -14.81 -1.26 -2.31
N ASN A 81 -14.20 -0.30 -1.64
CA ASN A 81 -14.00 1.06 -2.15
C ASN A 81 -12.53 1.44 -2.29
N VAL A 82 -11.63 0.46 -2.24
CA VAL A 82 -10.20 0.65 -2.52
C VAL A 82 -9.91 0.17 -3.92
N CYS A 83 -9.23 1.00 -4.70
CA CYS A 83 -8.79 0.69 -6.06
C CYS A 83 -7.26 0.79 -6.13
N ILE A 84 -6.66 -0.06 -6.97
CA ILE A 84 -5.24 -0.04 -7.28
C ILE A 84 -5.08 0.60 -8.65
N SER A 85 -4.26 1.64 -8.74
CA SER A 85 -3.96 2.28 -10.02
C SER A 85 -2.87 1.55 -10.79
N PHE A 86 -2.95 1.57 -12.12
CA PHE A 86 -1.89 1.08 -13.01
C PHE A 86 -1.42 2.18 -13.97
N ASP A 87 -0.23 2.02 -14.53
CA ASP A 87 0.28 2.91 -15.56
C ASP A 87 -0.71 2.99 -16.73
N PHE A 88 -0.98 4.22 -17.18
CA PHE A 88 -1.96 4.52 -18.23
C PHE A 88 -3.42 4.15 -17.94
N MET A 89 -3.75 3.77 -16.70
CA MET A 89 -5.13 3.52 -16.30
C MET A 89 -5.96 4.80 -16.44
N ARG A 90 -7.10 4.68 -17.13
CA ARG A 90 -8.11 5.75 -17.24
C ARG A 90 -9.40 5.22 -16.67
N ILE A 91 -9.96 5.95 -15.70
CA ILE A 91 -11.19 5.58 -15.01
C ILE A 91 -12.14 6.78 -15.07
N HIS A 92 -13.38 6.54 -15.49
CA HIS A 92 -14.45 7.52 -15.28
C HIS A 92 -15.02 7.35 -13.87
N LEU A 93 -15.45 8.43 -13.22
CA LEU A 93 -15.95 8.37 -11.83
C LEU A 93 -17.11 7.37 -11.65
N SER A 94 -17.94 7.17 -12.68
CA SER A 94 -19.02 6.17 -12.66
C SER A 94 -18.54 4.72 -12.63
N ASP A 95 -17.30 4.46 -13.06
CA ASP A 95 -16.72 3.13 -13.12
C ASP A 95 -15.92 2.76 -11.86
N LEU A 96 -15.76 3.69 -10.90
CA LEU A 96 -15.05 3.44 -9.64
C LEU A 96 -15.54 2.22 -8.86
N PRO A 97 -16.86 1.94 -8.73
CA PRO A 97 -17.33 0.71 -8.10
C PRO A 97 -16.72 -0.54 -8.75
N ARG A 98 -16.76 -0.60 -10.10
CA ARG A 98 -16.22 -1.73 -10.87
C ARG A 98 -14.70 -1.80 -10.77
N ALA A 99 -14.03 -0.65 -10.75
CA ALA A 99 -12.57 -0.59 -10.62
C ALA A 99 -12.09 -1.14 -9.27
N CYS A 100 -12.87 -0.97 -8.20
CA CYS A 100 -12.56 -1.56 -6.89
C CYS A 100 -12.80 -3.08 -6.89
N GLU A 101 -13.79 -3.58 -7.64
CA GLU A 101 -14.05 -5.02 -7.80
C GLU A 101 -12.93 -5.77 -8.53
N LEU A 102 -12.04 -5.06 -9.26
CA LEU A 102 -10.90 -5.68 -9.92
C LEU A 102 -9.82 -6.15 -8.94
N VAL A 103 -9.73 -5.54 -7.76
CA VAL A 103 -8.72 -5.89 -6.75
C VAL A 103 -8.71 -7.39 -6.42
N PRO A 104 -9.81 -8.00 -5.95
CA PRO A 104 -9.81 -9.43 -5.62
C PRO A 104 -9.55 -10.33 -6.84
N ILE A 105 -9.91 -9.86 -8.05
CA ILE A 105 -9.62 -10.58 -9.29
C ILE A 105 -8.11 -10.61 -9.54
N PHE A 106 -7.44 -9.47 -9.39
CA PHE A 106 -5.99 -9.38 -9.51
C PHE A 106 -5.28 -10.18 -8.42
N GLU A 107 -5.73 -10.12 -7.18
CA GLU A 107 -5.17 -10.96 -6.12
C GLU A 107 -5.28 -12.45 -6.47
N SER A 108 -6.43 -12.90 -6.98
CA SER A 108 -6.63 -14.29 -7.40
C SER A 108 -5.76 -14.67 -8.60
N MET A 109 -5.66 -13.81 -9.62
CA MET A 109 -4.87 -14.08 -10.83
C MET A 109 -3.37 -14.18 -10.54
N PHE A 110 -2.86 -13.39 -9.59
CA PHE A 110 -1.42 -13.25 -9.34
C PHE A 110 -0.98 -13.93 -8.04
N TYR A 111 -1.83 -14.75 -7.41
CA TYR A 111 -1.57 -15.36 -6.11
C TYR A 111 -0.28 -16.19 -6.07
N ASP A 112 -0.05 -17.04 -7.08
CA ASP A 112 1.15 -17.88 -7.12
C ASP A 112 2.44 -17.04 -7.28
N GLU A 113 2.40 -16.04 -8.17
CA GLU A 113 3.51 -15.11 -8.36
C GLU A 113 3.81 -14.35 -7.05
N TRP A 114 2.75 -13.89 -6.38
CA TRP A 114 2.86 -13.21 -5.11
C TRP A 114 3.47 -14.10 -4.02
N LEU A 115 3.05 -15.37 -3.91
CA LEU A 115 3.63 -16.30 -2.93
C LEU A 115 5.13 -16.51 -3.17
N ILE A 116 5.56 -16.56 -4.42
CA ILE A 116 6.98 -16.64 -4.81
C ILE A 116 7.72 -15.35 -4.43
N MET A 117 7.12 -14.18 -4.70
CA MET A 117 7.71 -12.87 -4.38
C MET A 117 7.85 -12.68 -2.88
N LYS A 118 6.82 -12.98 -2.09
CA LYS A 118 6.84 -12.89 -0.62
C LYS A 118 7.97 -13.73 -0.01
N LYS A 119 8.15 -14.98 -0.47
CA LYS A 119 9.27 -15.84 -0.03
C LYS A 119 10.65 -15.24 -0.34
N LYS A 120 10.83 -14.66 -1.54
CA LYS A 120 12.08 -13.99 -1.93
C LYS A 120 12.34 -12.74 -1.10
N GLN A 121 11.27 -12.00 -0.77
CA GLN A 121 11.32 -10.78 0.00
C GLN A 121 11.67 -11.04 1.46
N THR A 122 11.00 -12.00 2.12
CA THR A 122 11.35 -12.44 3.48
C THR A 122 12.82 -12.83 3.58
N ARG A 123 13.37 -13.50 2.56
CA ARG A 123 14.80 -13.86 2.50
C ARG A 123 15.72 -12.65 2.38
N ARG A 124 15.33 -11.61 1.61
CA ARG A 124 16.11 -10.37 1.46
C ARG A 124 16.08 -9.53 2.74
N GLU A 125 14.96 -9.51 3.44
CA GLU A 125 14.77 -8.76 4.69
C GLU A 125 15.39 -9.44 5.90
N GLN A 126 15.59 -10.76 5.83
CA GLN A 126 16.42 -11.51 6.79
C GLN A 126 17.92 -11.24 6.62
N GLU A 127 18.36 -10.54 5.56
CA GLU A 127 19.75 -10.09 5.49
C GLU A 127 19.99 -9.02 6.57
N PRO A 128 20.94 -9.22 7.49
CA PRO A 128 21.13 -8.36 8.67
C PRO A 128 21.44 -6.89 8.31
N ASP A 129 21.90 -6.64 7.08
CA ASP A 129 22.26 -5.33 6.57
C ASP A 129 21.20 -4.71 5.63
N TYR A 130 20.06 -5.36 5.37
CA TYR A 130 19.11 -4.92 4.34
C TYR A 130 18.65 -3.47 4.55
N PHE A 131 18.24 -3.15 5.78
CA PHE A 131 17.81 -1.80 6.14
C PHE A 131 18.99 -0.85 6.35
N THR A 132 20.13 -1.34 6.85
CA THR A 132 21.33 -0.52 7.12
C THR A 132 22.05 -0.06 5.86
N LYS A 133 22.18 -0.93 4.84
CA LYS A 133 22.72 -0.59 3.52
C LYS A 133 21.85 0.42 2.80
N ASN A 134 20.52 0.27 2.89
CA ASN A 134 19.59 1.25 2.34
C ASN A 134 19.60 2.56 3.15
N ALA A 135 19.66 2.52 4.49
CA ALA A 135 19.77 3.70 5.36
C ALA A 135 21.03 4.55 5.09
N ARG A 136 22.18 3.94 4.83
CA ARG A 136 23.40 4.67 4.42
C ARG A 136 23.24 5.37 3.07
N MET A 137 22.48 4.79 2.15
CA MET A 137 22.11 5.44 0.88
C MET A 137 21.11 6.60 1.11
N ILE A 138 20.25 6.48 2.11
CA ILE A 138 19.27 7.50 2.54
C ILE A 138 19.97 8.72 3.15
N GLU A 139 20.95 8.50 4.03
CA GLU A 139 21.73 9.58 4.64
C GLU A 139 22.56 10.33 3.59
N SER A 140 23.10 9.61 2.60
CA SER A 140 23.84 10.19 1.48
C SER A 140 22.94 11.02 0.56
N LYS A 141 21.70 10.57 0.26
CA LYS A 141 20.71 11.36 -0.50
C LYS A 141 20.19 12.57 0.27
N ARG A 142 19.98 12.46 1.60
CA ARG A 142 19.57 13.58 2.45
C ARG A 142 20.62 14.70 2.46
N LYS A 143 21.91 14.36 2.57
CA LYS A 143 23.01 15.34 2.50
C LYS A 143 23.12 16.04 1.14
N PHE A 144 22.77 15.34 0.06
CA PHE A 144 22.78 15.90 -1.29
C PHE A 144 21.64 16.90 -1.51
N VAL A 145 20.44 16.62 -1.00
CA VAL A 145 19.27 17.52 -1.12
C VAL A 145 19.36 18.73 -0.18
N SER A 146 20.05 18.62 0.96
CA SER A 146 20.24 19.76 1.87
C SER A 146 21.34 20.76 1.44
N GLN A 147 22.01 20.51 0.31
CA GLN A 147 23.05 21.38 -0.27
C GLN A 147 22.57 22.17 -1.49
N ILE A 148 21.28 22.08 -1.83
CA ILE A 148 20.60 22.84 -2.89
C ILE A 148 19.55 23.73 -2.23
#